data_AF-A0A350QKU4-F1
#
_entry.id   AF-A0A350QKU4-F1
#
_cell.length_a   1.000
_cell.length_b   1.000
_cell.length_c   1.000
_cell.angle_alpha   90.00
_cell.angle_beta   90.00
_cell.angle_gamma   90.00
#
_symmetry.space_group_name_H-M   'P 1'
#
loop_
_entity.id
_entity.type
_entity.pdbx_description
1 polymer ?
#
loop_
_entity_poly.entity_id
_entity_poly.type
_entity_poly.pdbx_seq_one_letter_code
_entity_poly.pdbx_strand_id
1 'polypeptide(L)'
;MQEFVIWYEKLGMHDVDRVGGKNASLGEMISNLANAGVQVPGGFATTADAFNQFLEQSGVNERIYQLLDGLDVDDVTALSKAGAQIRQWVIETPFQPELEQAIQAAYQQLHADPTHDVSFAVRSSATAEDMPDASFAGQQETFLNVRGYDAVITAIKHVFASLFNDRAISYRVHQG
;
A
#
# COMPACT_ATOMS: atom_id res chain seq x y z
N MET A 1 -2.75 2.96 -20.89
CA MET A 1 -1.63 2.83 -19.92
C MET A 1 -2.26 2.85 -18.55
N GLN A 2 -2.00 1.83 -17.73
CA GLN A 2 -2.48 1.82 -16.34
C GLN A 2 -1.66 2.83 -15.53
N GLU A 3 -2.32 3.66 -14.72
CA GLU A 3 -1.66 4.62 -13.84
C GLU A 3 -1.18 3.90 -12.56
N PHE A 4 0.13 3.91 -12.31
CA PHE A 4 0.72 3.33 -11.10
C PHE A 4 0.54 4.21 -9.86
N VAL A 5 0.41 5.51 -10.07
CA VAL A 5 0.29 6.54 -9.04
C VAL A 5 -0.84 7.50 -9.41
N ILE A 6 -1.71 7.82 -8.45
CA ILE A 6 -2.80 8.76 -8.62
C ILE A 6 -2.73 9.82 -7.52
N TRP A 7 -2.83 11.09 -7.92
CA TRP A 7 -2.87 12.24 -7.02
C TRP A 7 -4.18 12.29 -6.25
N TYR A 8 -4.13 12.66 -4.96
CA TYR A 8 -5.33 12.68 -4.12
C TYR A 8 -6.43 13.61 -4.65
N GLU A 9 -6.07 14.71 -5.31
CA GLU A 9 -7.00 15.66 -5.93
C GLU A 9 -7.81 15.03 -7.09
N LYS A 10 -7.40 13.86 -7.58
CA LYS A 10 -8.08 13.11 -8.64
C LYS A 10 -8.87 11.90 -8.13
N LEU A 11 -8.89 11.67 -6.82
CA LEU A 11 -9.56 10.52 -6.21
C LEU A 11 -10.91 10.92 -5.62
N GLY A 12 -11.84 9.97 -5.59
CA GLY A 12 -13.06 10.05 -4.79
C GLY A 12 -13.54 8.68 -4.33
N MET A 13 -14.70 8.62 -3.69
CA MET A 13 -15.27 7.37 -3.15
C MET A 13 -15.57 6.29 -4.20
N HIS A 14 -15.55 6.62 -5.48
CA HIS A 14 -15.69 5.66 -6.58
C HIS A 14 -14.38 4.94 -6.94
N ASP A 15 -13.24 5.35 -6.35
CA ASP A 15 -11.92 4.77 -6.60
C ASP A 15 -11.48 3.75 -5.53
N VAL A 16 -12.38 3.31 -4.64
CA VAL A 16 -12.05 2.36 -3.55
C VAL A 16 -11.36 1.10 -4.06
N ASP A 17 -11.83 0.51 -5.16
CA ASP A 17 -11.22 -0.69 -5.75
C ASP A 17 -9.82 -0.44 -6.33
N ARG A 18 -9.47 0.83 -6.60
CA ARG A 18 -8.20 1.23 -7.22
C ARG A 18 -7.15 1.63 -6.19
N VAL A 19 -7.55 2.25 -5.08
CA VAL A 19 -6.61 2.86 -4.10
C VAL A 19 -6.91 2.53 -2.64
N GLY A 20 -7.97 1.77 -2.37
CA GLY A 20 -8.46 1.48 -1.03
C GLY A 20 -9.30 2.60 -0.39
N GLY A 21 -10.04 2.23 0.64
CA GLY A 21 -11.03 3.08 1.30
C GLY A 21 -10.48 4.38 1.88
N LYS A 22 -9.29 4.32 2.50
CA LYS A 22 -8.66 5.49 3.14
C LYS A 22 -8.23 6.53 2.12
N ASN A 23 -7.59 6.11 1.03
CA ASN A 23 -7.16 7.03 -0.03
C ASN A 23 -8.36 7.63 -0.78
N ALA A 24 -9.37 6.82 -1.08
CA ALA A 24 -10.62 7.27 -1.70
C ALA A 24 -11.34 8.32 -0.82
N SER A 25 -11.46 8.04 0.48
CA SER A 25 -12.02 8.98 1.47
C SER A 25 -11.21 10.28 1.57
N LEU A 26 -9.88 10.20 1.50
CA LEU A 26 -9.01 11.37 1.53
C LEU A 26 -9.22 12.27 0.31
N GLY A 27 -9.32 11.67 -0.88
CA GLY A 27 -9.64 12.40 -2.11
C GLY A 27 -11.02 13.06 -2.07
N GLU A 28 -12.02 12.36 -1.51
CA GLU A 28 -13.37 12.91 -1.30
C GLU A 28 -13.35 14.12 -0.37
N MET A 29 -12.55 14.06 0.71
CA MET A 29 -12.37 15.18 1.64
C MET A 29 -11.68 16.37 0.97
N ILE A 30 -10.61 16.13 0.20
CA ILE A 30 -9.91 17.20 -0.53
C ILE A 30 -10.84 17.89 -1.51
N SER A 31 -11.60 17.13 -2.30
CA SER A 31 -12.47 17.65 -3.35
C SER A 31 -13.66 18.44 -2.78
N ASN A 32 -14.29 17.95 -1.72
CA ASN A 32 -15.54 18.54 -1.20
C ASN A 32 -15.34 19.54 -0.05
N LEU A 33 -14.27 19.42 0.73
CA LEU A 33 -14.07 20.24 1.94
C LEU A 33 -13.07 21.38 1.75
N ALA A 34 -12.39 21.48 0.60
CA ALA A 34 -11.52 22.62 0.27
C ALA A 34 -12.28 23.96 0.39
N ASN A 35 -13.53 24.01 -0.08
CA ASN A 35 -14.39 25.20 0.00
C ASN A 35 -14.93 25.48 1.42
N ALA A 36 -14.83 24.52 2.34
CA ALA A 36 -15.21 24.66 3.74
C ALA A 36 -14.04 25.12 4.64
N GLY A 37 -12.89 25.47 4.04
CA GLY A 37 -11.71 25.93 4.78
C GLY A 37 -10.90 24.81 5.44
N VAL A 38 -11.23 23.54 5.19
CA VAL A 38 -10.46 22.40 5.69
C VAL A 38 -9.21 22.24 4.82
N GLN A 39 -8.03 22.32 5.44
CA GLN A 39 -6.75 22.10 4.78
C GLN A 39 -6.32 20.65 4.96
N VAL A 40 -6.36 19.88 3.88
CA VAL A 40 -5.84 18.50 3.84
C VAL A 40 -4.50 18.52 3.10
N PRO A 41 -3.43 17.93 3.65
CA PRO A 41 -2.15 17.83 2.95
C PRO A 41 -2.30 17.09 1.62
N GLY A 42 -1.67 17.61 0.56
CA GLY A 42 -1.58 16.93 -0.72
C GLY A 42 -0.75 15.64 -0.65
N GLY A 43 -0.80 14.85 -1.72
CA GLY A 43 -0.09 13.59 -1.79
C GLY A 43 -0.58 12.70 -2.92
N PHE A 44 -0.13 11.45 -2.93
CA PHE A 44 -0.50 10.48 -3.94
C PHE A 44 -0.71 9.09 -3.33
N ALA A 45 -1.49 8.27 -4.04
CA ALA A 45 -1.68 6.85 -3.77
C ALA A 45 -1.00 6.01 -4.86
N THR A 46 -0.36 4.91 -4.50
CA THR A 46 -0.13 3.81 -5.45
C THR A 46 -1.44 3.06 -5.68
N THR A 47 -1.57 2.40 -6.83
CA THR A 47 -2.80 1.67 -7.19
C THR A 47 -2.73 0.18 -6.82
N ALA A 48 -3.90 -0.45 -6.68
CA ALA A 48 -4.01 -1.90 -6.54
C ALA A 48 -3.38 -2.63 -7.73
N ASP A 49 -3.55 -2.09 -8.95
CA ASP A 49 -2.89 -2.59 -10.15
C ASP A 49 -1.35 -2.52 -10.04
N ALA A 50 -0.80 -1.45 -9.46
CA ALA A 50 0.64 -1.34 -9.21
C ALA A 50 1.17 -2.47 -8.32
N PHE A 51 0.42 -2.77 -7.25
CA PHE A 51 0.73 -3.85 -6.33
C PHE A 51 0.61 -5.22 -6.99
N ASN A 52 -0.46 -5.47 -7.75
CA ASN A 52 -0.67 -6.72 -8.46
C ASN A 52 0.44 -6.97 -9.49
N GLN A 53 0.77 -5.97 -10.30
CA GLN A 53 1.87 -6.08 -11.27
C GLN A 53 3.22 -6.32 -10.58
N PHE A 54 3.47 -5.66 -9.44
CA PHE A 54 4.67 -5.90 -8.63
C PHE A 54 4.79 -7.38 -8.21
N LEU A 55 3.69 -7.98 -7.73
CA LEU A 55 3.69 -9.39 -7.32
C LEU A 55 3.82 -10.36 -8.51
N GLU A 56 3.12 -10.08 -9.61
CA GLU A 56 3.08 -10.94 -10.80
C GLU A 56 4.41 -10.95 -11.55
N GLN A 57 4.92 -9.76 -11.92
CA GLN A 57 6.12 -9.65 -12.76
C GLN A 57 7.39 -10.12 -12.03
N SER A 58 7.39 -10.11 -10.70
CA SER A 58 8.50 -10.59 -9.89
C SER A 58 8.48 -12.09 -9.62
N GLY A 59 7.39 -12.79 -9.97
CA GLY A 59 7.17 -14.19 -9.59
C GLY A 59 6.95 -14.39 -8.08
N VAL A 60 6.88 -13.31 -7.30
CA VAL A 60 6.58 -13.39 -5.86
C VAL A 60 5.18 -13.96 -5.65
N ASN A 61 4.23 -13.62 -6.52
CA ASN A 61 2.86 -14.13 -6.44
C ASN A 61 2.83 -15.67 -6.46
N GLU A 62 3.51 -16.28 -7.43
CA GLU A 62 3.56 -17.75 -7.55
C GLU A 62 4.22 -18.40 -6.33
N ARG A 63 5.31 -17.82 -5.82
CA ARG A 63 6.00 -18.31 -4.62
C ARG A 63 5.11 -18.23 -3.38
N ILE A 64 4.32 -17.15 -3.24
CA ILE A 64 3.33 -17.00 -2.17
C ILE A 64 2.29 -18.10 -2.28
N TYR A 65 1.69 -18.30 -3.46
CA TYR A 65 0.69 -19.35 -3.65
C TYR A 65 1.24 -20.73 -3.30
N GLN A 66 2.43 -21.09 -3.80
CA GLN A 66 3.06 -22.38 -3.51
C GLN A 66 3.33 -22.58 -2.01
N LEU A 67 3.72 -21.53 -1.29
CA LEU A 67 3.95 -21.61 0.15
C LEU A 67 2.64 -21.79 0.93
N LEU A 68 1.55 -21.17 0.48
CA LEU A 68 0.27 -21.17 1.16
C LEU A 68 -0.62 -22.37 0.81
N ASP A 69 -0.45 -22.99 -0.37
CA ASP A 69 -1.29 -24.10 -0.87
C ASP A 69 -1.32 -25.33 0.06
N GLY A 70 -0.24 -25.57 0.81
CA GLY A 70 -0.14 -26.65 1.79
C GLY A 70 -0.12 -26.19 3.25
N LEU A 71 -0.35 -24.90 3.52
CA LEU A 71 -0.24 -24.34 4.86
C LEU A 71 -1.51 -24.59 5.67
N ASP A 72 -1.37 -25.26 6.81
CA ASP A 72 -2.40 -25.26 7.85
C ASP A 72 -2.40 -23.90 8.57
N VAL A 73 -3.43 -23.09 8.33
CA VAL A 73 -3.58 -21.75 8.94
C VAL A 73 -3.92 -21.80 10.42
N ASP A 74 -4.37 -22.94 10.95
CA ASP A 74 -4.59 -23.14 12.38
C ASP A 74 -3.29 -23.47 13.13
N ASP A 75 -2.22 -23.89 12.41
CA ASP A 75 -0.86 -23.94 12.95
C ASP A 75 -0.24 -22.54 12.97
N VAL A 76 -0.43 -21.85 14.10
CA VAL A 76 0.10 -20.50 14.35
C VAL A 76 1.62 -20.40 14.13
N THR A 77 2.38 -21.48 14.40
CA THR A 77 3.84 -21.45 14.21
C THR A 77 4.20 -21.55 12.74
N ALA A 78 3.54 -22.42 11.98
CA ALA A 78 3.72 -22.53 10.54
C ALA A 78 3.27 -21.23 9.84
N LEU A 79 2.12 -20.69 10.23
CA LEU A 79 1.57 -19.44 9.71
C LEU A 79 2.53 -18.27 9.93
N SER A 80 3.08 -18.12 11.13
CA SER A 80 4.01 -17.02 11.42
C SER A 80 5.31 -17.13 10.63
N LYS A 81 5.84 -18.34 10.44
CA LYS A 81 7.00 -18.58 9.58
C LYS A 81 6.70 -18.27 8.12
N ALA A 82 5.56 -18.71 7.60
CA ALA A 82 5.14 -18.45 6.24
C ALA A 82 4.95 -16.94 6.00
N GLY A 83 4.25 -16.26 6.90
CA GLY A 83 4.07 -14.80 6.86
C GLY A 83 5.40 -14.05 6.86
N ALA A 84 6.34 -14.41 7.75
CA ALA A 84 7.67 -13.80 7.77
C ALA A 84 8.43 -14.03 6.45
N GLN A 85 8.35 -15.24 5.89
CA GLN A 85 9.01 -15.58 4.64
C GLN A 85 8.45 -14.79 3.45
N ILE A 86 7.13 -14.63 3.38
CA ILE A 86 6.45 -13.84 2.34
C ILE A 86 6.84 -12.37 2.44
N ARG A 87 6.81 -11.80 3.64
CA ARG A 87 7.21 -10.41 3.88
C ARG A 87 8.66 -10.18 3.46
N GLN A 88 9.55 -11.13 3.72
CA GLN A 88 10.94 -11.06 3.26
C GLN A 88 11.04 -11.04 1.74
N TRP A 89 10.30 -11.90 1.02
CA TRP A 89 10.28 -11.88 -0.44
C TRP A 89 9.80 -10.54 -0.99
N VAL A 90 8.75 -9.96 -0.41
CA VAL A 90 8.24 -8.64 -0.80
C VAL A 90 9.31 -7.57 -0.57
N ILE A 91 10.03 -7.59 0.55
CA ILE A 91 11.09 -6.63 0.88
C ILE A 91 12.32 -6.79 -0.01
N GLU A 92 12.66 -7.99 -0.47
CA GLU A 92 13.83 -8.23 -1.31
C GLU A 92 13.58 -7.90 -2.79
N THR A 93 12.35 -8.09 -3.26
CA THR A 93 11.97 -7.89 -4.67
C THR A 93 12.01 -6.43 -5.09
N PRO A 94 12.83 -6.00 -6.06
CA PRO A 94 12.85 -4.61 -6.52
C PRO A 94 11.52 -4.19 -7.15
N PHE A 95 11.19 -2.90 -7.10
CA PHE A 95 10.06 -2.39 -7.87
C PHE A 95 10.37 -2.47 -9.37
N GLN A 96 9.33 -2.65 -10.18
CA GLN A 96 9.43 -2.51 -11.62
C GLN A 96 9.82 -1.07 -11.99
N PRO A 97 10.66 -0.86 -13.01
CA PRO A 97 11.17 0.47 -13.36
C PRO A 97 10.08 1.52 -13.54
N GLU A 98 8.94 1.15 -14.10
CA GLU A 98 7.82 2.05 -14.37
C GLU A 98 7.12 2.52 -13.08
N LEU A 99 6.98 1.65 -12.08
CA LEU A 99 6.43 2.01 -10.77
C LEU A 99 7.41 2.91 -10.01
N GLU A 100 8.69 2.55 -10.03
CA GLU A 100 9.72 3.35 -9.37
C GLU A 100 9.80 4.76 -9.98
N GLN A 101 9.79 4.87 -11.31
CA GLN A 101 9.76 6.16 -12.01
C GLN A 101 8.52 6.99 -11.68
N ALA A 102 7.34 6.35 -11.60
CA ALA A 102 6.10 7.04 -11.23
C ALA A 102 6.16 7.60 -9.81
N ILE A 103 6.67 6.81 -8.85
CA ILE A 103 6.86 7.24 -7.46
C ILE A 103 7.91 8.36 -7.38
N GLN A 104 9.03 8.24 -8.11
CA GLN A 104 10.08 9.25 -8.16
C GLN A 104 9.56 10.59 -8.67
N ALA A 105 8.78 10.58 -9.76
CA ALA A 105 8.19 11.79 -10.31
C ALA A 105 7.23 12.46 -9.31
N ALA A 106 6.38 11.66 -8.64
CA ALA A 106 5.46 12.16 -7.63
C ALA A 106 6.19 12.72 -6.38
N TYR A 107 7.24 12.03 -5.92
CA TYR A 107 8.10 12.49 -4.84
C TYR A 107 8.75 13.84 -5.18
N GLN A 108 9.34 13.97 -6.38
CA GLN A 108 9.98 15.20 -6.83
C GLN A 108 8.99 16.38 -6.91
N GLN A 109 7.75 16.12 -7.31
CA GLN A 109 6.71 17.14 -7.35
C GLN A 109 6.29 17.59 -5.94
N LEU A 110 6.18 16.66 -4.98
CA LEU A 110 5.90 17.02 -3.57
C LEU A 110 7.09 17.69 -2.88
N HIS A 111 8.30 17.39 -3.32
CA HIS A 111 9.56 17.96 -2.82
C HIS A 111 10.16 18.97 -3.84
N ALA A 112 9.30 19.72 -4.54
CA ALA A 112 9.75 20.63 -5.59
C ALA A 112 10.59 21.80 -5.05
N ASP A 113 10.40 22.19 -3.79
CA ASP A 113 11.26 23.16 -3.11
C ASP A 113 12.25 22.45 -2.16
N PRO A 114 13.52 22.30 -2.57
CA PRO A 114 14.53 21.61 -1.78
C PRO A 114 14.98 22.40 -0.53
N THR A 115 14.51 23.64 -0.34
CA THR A 115 14.82 24.44 0.85
C THR A 115 13.91 24.12 2.04
N HIS A 116 12.80 23.41 1.79
CA HIS A 116 11.89 22.97 2.83
C HIS A 116 12.21 21.52 3.23
N ASP A 117 12.47 21.32 4.52
CA ASP A 117 12.70 19.99 5.11
C ASP A 117 11.36 19.26 5.28
N VAL A 118 10.87 18.66 4.20
CA VAL A 118 9.59 17.94 4.16
C VAL A 118 9.77 16.51 4.65
N SER A 119 8.80 16.03 5.44
CA SER A 119 8.67 14.61 5.77
C SER A 119 7.31 14.07 5.37
N PHE A 120 7.26 12.77 5.12
CA PHE A 120 6.11 12.07 4.58
C PHE A 120 5.53 11.09 5.59
N ALA A 121 4.21 10.91 5.51
CA ALA A 121 3.52 9.78 6.09
C ALA A 121 3.24 8.76 4.99
N VAL A 122 3.75 7.54 5.13
CA VAL A 122 3.48 6.43 4.21
C VAL A 122 2.51 5.49 4.91
N ARG A 123 1.31 5.37 4.34
CA ARG A 123 0.19 4.69 4.97
C ARG A 123 -0.39 3.65 4.02
N SER A 124 -0.85 2.59 4.64
CA SER A 124 -1.55 1.50 3.99
C SER A 124 -3.03 1.84 3.82
N SER A 125 -3.57 1.49 2.65
CA SER A 125 -4.97 1.67 2.24
C SER A 125 -5.34 0.50 1.36
N ALA A 126 -5.97 -0.53 1.93
CA ALA A 126 -6.34 -1.73 1.17
C ALA A 126 -7.79 -1.62 0.66
N THR A 127 -8.07 -2.32 -0.45
CA THR A 127 -9.38 -2.31 -1.12
C THR A 127 -10.48 -2.96 -0.29
N ALA A 128 -10.13 -3.92 0.56
CA ALA A 128 -11.07 -4.68 1.39
C ALA A 128 -11.18 -4.18 2.85
N GLU A 129 -10.64 -3.00 3.20
CA GLU A 129 -10.67 -2.49 4.58
C GLU A 129 -12.06 -2.11 5.09
N ASP A 130 -13.03 -1.88 4.18
CA ASP A 130 -14.36 -1.37 4.51
C ASP A 130 -15.48 -2.43 4.38
N MET A 131 -15.13 -3.72 4.30
CA MET A 131 -16.13 -4.79 4.35
C MET A 131 -16.74 -4.85 5.77
N PRO A 132 -18.07 -4.99 5.92
CA PRO A 132 -18.76 -4.92 7.24
C PRO A 132 -18.20 -5.88 8.31
N ASP A 133 -17.67 -7.03 7.88
CA ASP A 133 -17.09 -8.06 8.75
C ASP A 133 -15.55 -8.06 8.79
N ALA A 134 -14.89 -7.16 8.06
CA ALA A 134 -13.44 -7.10 7.89
C ALA A 134 -12.82 -5.91 8.63
N SER A 135 -12.79 -5.97 9.97
CA SER A 135 -12.04 -4.99 10.75
C SER A 135 -10.53 -5.23 10.63
N PHE A 136 -9.90 -4.70 9.58
CA PHE A 136 -8.43 -4.61 9.47
C PHE A 136 -7.83 -3.44 10.28
N ALA A 137 -8.65 -2.75 11.06
CA ALA A 137 -8.24 -1.64 11.92
C ALA A 137 -7.04 -2.03 12.81
N GLY A 138 -5.93 -1.31 12.66
CA GLY A 138 -4.71 -1.49 13.44
C GLY A 138 -3.77 -2.62 12.98
N GLN A 139 -4.01 -3.23 11.82
CA GLN A 139 -3.17 -4.35 11.34
C GLN A 139 -2.15 -3.97 10.27
N GLN A 140 -2.28 -2.82 9.62
CA GLN A 140 -1.42 -2.42 8.52
C GLN A 140 -0.44 -1.31 8.95
N GLU A 141 0.78 -1.35 8.40
CA GLU A 141 1.86 -0.47 8.83
C GLU A 141 1.60 0.99 8.41
N THR A 142 2.04 1.91 9.26
CA THR A 142 2.08 3.34 8.99
C THR A 142 3.45 3.85 9.41
N PHE A 143 4.13 4.53 8.50
CA PHE A 143 5.41 5.18 8.74
C PHE A 143 5.20 6.68 8.76
N LEU A 144 5.64 7.34 9.83
CA LEU A 144 5.55 8.78 9.99
C LEU A 144 6.95 9.40 9.94
N ASN A 145 7.02 10.68 9.59
CA ASN A 145 8.27 11.44 9.54
C ASN A 145 9.35 10.78 8.64
N VAL A 146 8.93 10.16 7.53
CA VAL A 146 9.83 9.55 6.56
C VAL A 146 10.49 10.65 5.72
N ARG A 147 11.81 10.65 5.61
CA ARG A 147 12.59 11.71 4.94
C ARG A 147 13.53 11.13 3.90
N GLY A 148 13.57 11.76 2.74
CA GLY A 148 14.37 11.31 1.60
C GLY A 148 13.69 10.23 0.77
N TYR A 149 14.00 10.23 -0.52
CA TYR A 149 13.39 9.34 -1.51
C TYR A 149 13.58 7.86 -1.17
N ASP A 150 14.80 7.45 -0.82
CA ASP A 150 15.12 6.03 -0.53
C ASP A 150 14.34 5.51 0.68
N ALA A 151 14.13 6.37 1.69
CA ALA A 151 13.34 6.03 2.86
C ALA A 151 11.84 5.91 2.52
N VAL A 152 11.33 6.76 1.61
CA VAL A 152 9.96 6.66 1.10
C VAL A 152 9.76 5.36 0.33
N ILE A 153 10.68 5.00 -0.57
CA ILE A 153 10.65 3.74 -1.32
C ILE A 153 10.67 2.54 -0.36
N THR A 154 11.55 2.58 0.63
CA THR A 154 11.63 1.55 1.67
C THR A 154 10.31 1.44 2.44
N ALA A 155 9.75 2.55 2.89
CA ALA A 155 8.49 2.57 3.63
C ALA A 155 7.31 2.05 2.78
N ILE A 156 7.23 2.39 1.49
CA ILE A 156 6.19 1.86 0.58
C ILE A 156 6.31 0.33 0.49
N LYS A 157 7.54 -0.18 0.39
CA LYS A 157 7.80 -1.63 0.32
C LYS A 157 7.40 -2.36 1.59
N HIS A 158 7.67 -1.76 2.75
CA HIS A 158 7.20 -2.27 4.04
C HIS A 158 5.67 -2.26 4.15
N VAL A 159 5.02 -1.19 3.67
CA VAL A 159 3.54 -1.14 3.56
C VAL A 159 3.00 -2.27 2.68
N PHE A 160 3.62 -2.55 1.53
CA PHE A 160 3.26 -3.69 0.68
C PHE A 160 3.43 -5.03 1.41
N ALA A 161 4.54 -5.21 2.13
CA ALA A 161 4.77 -6.41 2.93
C ALA A 161 3.75 -6.58 4.07
N SER A 162 3.26 -5.49 4.66
CA SER A 162 2.30 -5.52 5.76
C SER A 162 0.95 -6.19 5.40
N LEU A 163 0.62 -6.28 4.11
CA LEU A 163 -0.52 -7.05 3.60
C LEU A 163 -0.40 -8.57 3.79
N PHE A 164 0.77 -9.05 4.18
CA PHE A 164 1.07 -10.45 4.47
C PHE A 164 1.44 -10.65 5.94
N ASN A 165 0.87 -9.85 6.85
CA ASN A 165 0.90 -10.17 8.26
C ASN A 165 0.07 -11.45 8.54
N ASP A 166 0.36 -12.11 9.65
CA ASP A 166 -0.18 -13.45 9.95
C ASP A 166 -1.73 -13.43 10.01
N ARG A 167 -2.32 -12.34 10.51
CA ARG A 167 -3.78 -12.16 10.57
C ARG A 167 -4.40 -11.94 9.19
N ALA A 168 -3.74 -11.18 8.33
CA ALA A 168 -4.20 -10.91 6.97
C ALA A 168 -4.18 -12.18 6.11
N ILE A 169 -3.16 -13.03 6.30
CA ILE A 169 -3.08 -14.35 5.63
C ILE A 169 -4.22 -15.25 6.11
N SER A 170 -4.36 -15.44 7.44
CA SER A 170 -5.44 -16.27 8.00
C SER A 170 -6.82 -15.77 7.58
N TYR A 171 -7.06 -14.45 7.63
CA TYR A 171 -8.33 -13.86 7.20
C TYR A 171 -8.67 -14.17 5.74
N ARG A 172 -7.70 -14.03 4.82
CA ARG A 172 -7.92 -14.34 3.39
C ARG A 172 -8.25 -15.81 3.18
N VAL A 173 -7.52 -16.72 3.82
CA VAL A 173 -7.78 -18.17 3.69
C VAL A 173 -9.17 -18.54 4.22
N HIS A 174 -9.64 -17.92 5.31
CA HIS A 174 -10.97 -18.20 5.85
C HIS A 174 -12.13 -17.61 5.02
N GLN A 175 -11.90 -16.55 4.25
CA GLN A 175 -12.94 -15.92 3.41
C GLN A 175 -13.05 -16.55 2.01
N GLY A 176 -12.13 -17.44 1.63
CA GLY A 176 -12.05 -18.02 0.28
C GLY A 176 -11.48 -17.06 -0.75
#